data_AF-A0A7C0Z8Y5-F1
#
_entry.id   AF-A0A7C0Z8Y5-F1
#
_cell.length_a   1.000
_cell.length_b   1.000
_cell.length_c   1.000
_cell.angle_alpha   90.00
_cell.angle_beta   90.00
_cell.angle_gamma   90.00
#
_symmetry.space_group_name_H-M   'P 1'
#
loop_
_entity.id
_entity.type
_entity.pdbx_description
1 polymer ?
#
loop_
_entity_poly.entity_id
_entity_poly.type
_entity_poly.pdbx_seq_one_letter_code
_entity_poly.pdbx_strand_id
1 'polypeptide(L)'
;MKTITVKDYIKNTDTSYTLDKLWPGSWINSDFNIWIGEPQENTAWEYLKKVRIDFEKMKHGQTDDRVEEAYRNILAAEGSDWFWWYGDDQNSLMDNVFDRMFRSYLKNVYRAFGKKPPSFLDLPVM
;
A
#
# COMPACT_ATOMS: atom_id res chain seq x y z
N MET A 1 -3.25 -32.25 24.14
CA MET A 1 -2.96 -31.07 23.30
C MET A 1 -3.83 -29.92 23.78
N LYS A 2 -3.29 -28.71 23.96
CA LYS A 2 -4.03 -27.53 24.46
C LYS A 2 -3.89 -26.38 23.48
N THR A 3 -4.99 -25.77 23.07
CA THR A 3 -5.00 -24.53 22.29
C THR A 3 -4.83 -23.33 23.23
N ILE A 4 -3.96 -22.41 22.86
CA ILE A 4 -3.65 -21.19 23.63
C ILE A 4 -3.48 -20.01 22.68
N THR A 5 -3.57 -18.79 23.20
CA THR A 5 -3.27 -17.59 22.41
C THR A 5 -1.76 -17.39 22.28
N VAL A 6 -1.33 -16.66 21.25
CA VAL A 6 0.08 -16.24 21.09
C VAL A 6 0.55 -15.47 22.32
N LYS A 7 -0.30 -14.57 22.85
CA LYS A 7 -0.03 -13.79 24.05
C LYS A 7 0.26 -14.68 25.27
N ASP A 8 -0.56 -15.69 25.49
CA ASP A 8 -0.37 -16.61 26.61
C ASP A 8 0.85 -17.51 26.41
N TYR A 9 1.14 -17.91 25.17
CA TYR A 9 2.32 -18.72 24.87
C TYR A 9 3.62 -17.96 25.20
N ILE A 10 3.75 -16.73 24.71
CA ILE A 10 4.93 -15.89 24.94
C ILE A 10 5.11 -15.60 26.44
N LYS A 11 4.02 -15.35 27.19
CA LYS A 11 4.10 -15.06 28.62
C LYS A 11 4.57 -16.26 29.46
N ASN A 12 4.19 -17.48 29.06
CA ASN A 12 4.38 -18.69 29.87
C ASN A 12 5.50 -19.60 29.37
N THR A 13 6.27 -19.16 28.37
CA THR A 13 7.38 -19.92 27.78
C THR A 13 8.64 -19.08 27.85
N ASP A 14 9.77 -19.70 28.19
CA ASP A 14 11.07 -19.04 28.11
C ASP A 14 11.45 -18.84 26.63
N THR A 15 11.24 -17.63 26.11
CA THR A 15 11.59 -17.25 24.73
C THR A 15 13.06 -16.83 24.64
N SER A 16 13.96 -17.71 25.06
CA SER A 16 15.42 -17.45 25.07
C SER A 16 16.06 -17.49 23.68
N TYR A 17 15.32 -17.92 22.65
CA TYR A 17 15.81 -17.90 21.27
C TYR A 17 15.73 -16.49 20.68
N THR A 18 16.90 -15.90 20.44
CA THR A 18 17.04 -14.62 19.74
C THR A 18 17.53 -14.86 18.32
N LEU A 19 16.91 -14.18 17.36
CA LEU A 19 17.40 -14.13 15.99
C LEU A 19 18.29 -12.89 15.84
N ASP A 20 19.60 -13.09 15.69
CA ASP A 20 20.57 -11.98 15.58
C ASP A 20 20.37 -11.16 14.30
N LYS A 21 19.83 -11.80 13.25
CA LYS A 21 19.57 -11.16 11.96
C LYS A 21 18.33 -11.72 11.30
N LEU A 22 17.39 -10.84 10.99
CA LEU A 22 16.26 -11.12 10.13
C LEU A 22 16.52 -10.58 8.72
N TRP A 23 16.40 -11.44 7.72
CA TRP A 23 16.53 -11.06 6.32
C TRP A 23 15.20 -10.52 5.78
N PRO A 24 15.21 -9.53 4.88
CA PRO A 24 14.00 -9.07 4.22
C PRO A 24 13.43 -10.19 3.34
N GLY A 25 12.12 -10.40 3.43
CA GLY A 25 11.39 -11.34 2.61
C GLY A 25 9.95 -11.46 3.09
N SER A 26 9.16 -12.23 2.35
CA SER A 26 7.81 -12.60 2.74
C SER A 26 7.70 -14.11 2.95
N TRP A 27 6.57 -14.55 3.50
CA TRP A 27 6.23 -15.98 3.58
C TRP A 27 6.02 -16.63 2.21
N ILE A 28 5.93 -15.86 1.13
CA ILE A 28 5.83 -16.34 -0.25
C ILE A 28 7.19 -16.18 -0.89
N ASN A 29 7.77 -17.29 -1.37
CA ASN A 29 9.06 -17.35 -2.06
C ASN A 29 10.28 -16.77 -1.30
N SER A 30 10.11 -16.31 -0.05
CA SER A 30 11.15 -15.62 0.73
C SER A 30 11.66 -14.31 0.08
N ASP A 31 10.85 -13.68 -0.77
CA ASP A 31 11.13 -12.40 -1.42
C ASP A 31 9.87 -11.51 -1.46
N PHE A 32 9.91 -10.42 -2.25
CA PHE A 32 8.80 -9.49 -2.42
C PHE A 32 8.25 -9.46 -3.86
N ASN A 33 8.62 -10.42 -4.72
CA ASN A 33 8.35 -10.32 -6.15
C ASN A 33 6.86 -10.32 -6.49
N ILE A 34 5.98 -10.78 -5.59
CA ILE A 34 4.50 -10.74 -5.72
C ILE A 34 3.91 -9.32 -5.53
N TRP A 35 4.72 -8.34 -5.13
CA TRP A 35 4.26 -6.96 -4.96
C TRP A 35 5.16 -5.92 -5.64
N ILE A 36 6.30 -6.34 -6.21
CA ILE A 36 7.27 -5.45 -6.86
C ILE A 36 8.21 -6.22 -7.79
N GLY A 37 8.30 -5.75 -9.03
CA GLY A 37 9.22 -6.28 -10.04
C GLY A 37 8.64 -6.17 -11.43
N GLU A 38 7.34 -6.43 -11.57
CA GLU A 38 6.65 -6.33 -12.85
C GLU A 38 6.38 -4.87 -13.26
N PRO A 39 6.25 -4.57 -14.57
CA PRO A 39 6.05 -3.21 -15.06
C PRO A 39 4.83 -2.49 -14.42
N GLN A 40 3.73 -3.21 -14.22
CA GLN A 40 2.48 -2.68 -13.67
C GLN A 40 2.63 -2.37 -12.18
N GLU A 41 3.19 -3.27 -11.38
CA GLU A 41 3.49 -3.05 -9.97
C GLU A 41 4.42 -1.85 -9.78
N ASN A 42 5.51 -1.80 -10.56
CA ASN A 42 6.47 -0.69 -10.51
C ASN A 42 5.80 0.65 -10.86
N THR A 43 4.88 0.65 -11.84
CA THR A 43 4.11 1.84 -12.21
C THR A 43 3.17 2.27 -11.08
N ALA A 44 2.47 1.35 -10.43
CA ALA A 44 1.64 1.63 -9.26
C ALA A 44 2.46 2.25 -8.13
N TRP A 45 3.64 1.69 -7.82
CA TRP A 45 4.54 2.20 -6.79
C TRP A 45 5.02 3.60 -7.11
N GLU A 46 5.37 3.85 -8.36
CA GLU A 46 5.79 5.17 -8.84
C GLU A 46 4.65 6.20 -8.78
N TYR A 47 3.40 5.78 -9.00
CA TYR A 47 2.24 6.66 -8.84
C TYR A 47 2.02 7.01 -7.36
N LEU A 48 1.98 5.99 -6.48
CA LEU A 48 1.82 6.18 -5.04
C LEU A 48 2.91 7.07 -4.44
N LYS A 49 4.18 6.82 -4.79
CA LYS A 49 5.33 7.62 -4.36
C LYS A 49 5.19 9.09 -4.75
N LYS A 50 4.82 9.37 -6.00
CA LYS A 50 4.60 10.75 -6.47
C LYS A 50 3.50 11.44 -5.67
N VAL A 51 2.37 10.77 -5.45
CA VAL A 51 1.26 11.33 -4.67
C VAL A 51 1.64 11.54 -3.21
N ARG A 52 2.41 10.64 -2.59
CA ARG A 52 2.94 10.82 -1.22
C ARG A 52 3.82 12.05 -1.12
N ILE A 53 4.75 12.25 -2.06
CA ILE A 53 5.62 13.43 -2.11
C ILE A 53 4.79 14.71 -2.27
N ASP A 54 3.77 14.69 -3.13
CA ASP A 54 2.90 15.84 -3.32
C ASP A 54 2.05 16.13 -2.07
N PHE A 55 1.52 15.10 -1.41
CA PHE A 55 0.80 15.24 -0.13
C PHE A 55 1.65 15.97 0.92
N GLU A 56 2.90 15.56 1.09
CA GLU A 56 3.83 16.19 2.04
C GLU A 56 4.04 17.68 1.73
N LYS A 57 4.05 18.07 0.46
CA LYS A 57 4.13 19.49 0.06
C LYS A 57 2.80 20.22 0.27
N MET A 58 1.68 19.56 0.00
CA MET A 58 0.34 20.16 0.01
C MET A 58 -0.23 20.37 1.41
N LYS A 59 0.14 19.53 2.38
CA LYS A 59 -0.43 19.58 3.73
C LYS A 59 -0.10 20.87 4.50
N HIS A 60 1.00 21.56 4.14
CA HIS A 60 1.41 22.77 4.83
C HIS A 60 0.41 23.91 4.62
N GLY A 61 -0.07 24.49 5.73
CA GLY A 61 -1.05 25.58 5.70
C GLY A 61 -2.48 25.15 5.37
N GLN A 62 -2.77 23.85 5.41
CA GLN A 62 -4.13 23.30 5.26
C GLN A 62 -4.77 23.06 6.63
N THR A 63 -6.08 22.86 6.64
CA THR A 63 -6.82 22.46 7.85
C THR A 63 -6.57 20.99 8.17
N ASP A 64 -6.59 20.66 9.46
CA ASP A 64 -6.40 19.28 9.94
C ASP A 64 -7.37 18.31 9.26
N ASP A 65 -8.65 18.69 9.10
CA ASP A 65 -9.65 17.85 8.42
C ASP A 65 -9.26 17.46 6.99
N ARG A 66 -8.68 18.40 6.21
CA ARG A 66 -8.24 18.13 4.84
C ARG A 66 -7.00 17.25 4.82
N VAL A 67 -6.07 17.49 5.73
CA VAL A 67 -4.85 16.68 5.87
C VAL A 67 -5.24 15.24 6.24
N GLU A 68 -6.14 15.07 7.20
CA GLU A 68 -6.65 13.77 7.63
C GLU A 68 -7.42 13.04 6.52
N GLU A 69 -8.27 13.74 5.76
CA GLU A 69 -8.97 13.16 4.62
C GLU A 69 -8.00 12.69 3.53
N ALA A 70 -7.03 13.53 3.17
CA ALA A 70 -6.00 13.18 2.20
C ALA A 70 -5.15 11.99 2.71
N TYR A 71 -4.78 11.99 3.99
CA TYR A 71 -3.98 10.93 4.60
C TYR A 71 -4.73 9.59 4.61
N ARG A 72 -6.03 9.57 4.92
CA ARG A 72 -6.87 8.35 4.82
C ARG A 72 -6.87 7.76 3.42
N ASN A 73 -6.93 8.59 2.38
CA ASN A 73 -6.87 8.11 1.00
C ASN A 73 -5.49 7.52 0.66
N ILE A 74 -4.41 8.06 1.24
CA ILE A 74 -3.09 7.47 1.03
C ILE A 74 -2.97 6.12 1.74
N LEU A 75 -3.43 6.02 2.98
CA LEU A 75 -3.46 4.74 3.71
C LEU A 75 -4.26 3.68 2.95
N ALA A 76 -5.38 4.07 2.35
CA ALA A 76 -6.16 3.17 1.50
C ALA A 76 -5.37 2.73 0.25
N ALA A 77 -4.59 3.62 -0.37
CA ALA A 77 -3.74 3.31 -1.52
C ALA A 77 -2.45 2.53 -1.16
N GLU A 78 -2.04 2.52 0.12
CA GLU A 78 -0.88 1.76 0.63
C GLU A 78 -1.21 0.28 0.92
N GLY A 79 -2.46 -0.16 0.70
CA GLY A 79 -2.86 -1.56 0.85
C GLY A 79 -2.10 -2.48 -0.10
N SER A 80 -1.49 -3.55 0.42
CA SER A 80 -0.71 -4.50 -0.40
C SER A 80 -1.55 -5.22 -1.45
N ASP A 81 -2.87 -5.34 -1.25
CA ASP A 81 -3.79 -5.97 -2.20
C ASP A 81 -3.75 -5.31 -3.58
N TRP A 82 -3.51 -4.00 -3.69
CA TRP A 82 -3.40 -3.36 -5.01
C TRP A 82 -2.25 -3.97 -5.82
N PHE A 83 -1.10 -4.11 -5.19
CA PHE A 83 0.13 -4.64 -5.80
C PHE A 83 0.04 -6.14 -6.04
N TRP A 84 -0.68 -6.87 -5.18
CA TRP A 84 -0.98 -8.28 -5.40
C TRP A 84 -1.76 -8.54 -6.70
N TRP A 85 -2.65 -7.63 -7.11
CA TRP A 85 -3.46 -7.77 -8.33
C TRP A 85 -2.80 -7.16 -9.58
N TYR A 86 -1.70 -6.43 -9.43
CA TYR A 86 -0.98 -5.88 -10.58
C TYR A 86 0.05 -6.90 -11.07
N GLY A 87 0.16 -7.06 -12.39
CA GLY A 87 1.08 -8.01 -13.01
C GLY A 87 0.36 -9.22 -13.59
N ASP A 88 1.14 -10.20 -14.07
CA ASP A 88 0.65 -11.40 -14.74
C ASP A 88 0.47 -12.59 -13.77
N ASP A 89 1.06 -12.50 -12.58
CA ASP A 89 1.09 -13.58 -11.58
C ASP A 89 -0.29 -13.90 -10.97
N GLN A 90 -1.20 -12.92 -10.91
CA GLN A 90 -2.52 -13.04 -10.30
C GLN A 90 -3.61 -12.41 -11.19
N ASN A 91 -4.84 -12.87 -11.04
CA ASN A 91 -5.98 -12.31 -11.77
C ASN A 91 -7.20 -12.19 -10.84
N SER A 92 -7.71 -10.98 -10.65
CA SER A 92 -8.86 -10.72 -9.78
C SER A 92 -10.20 -10.92 -10.50
N LEU A 93 -10.19 -11.21 -11.80
CA LEU A 93 -11.30 -11.16 -12.76
C LEU A 93 -11.93 -9.78 -12.93
N MET A 94 -11.53 -8.80 -12.10
CA MET A 94 -12.06 -7.44 -12.00
C MET A 94 -10.93 -6.42 -11.97
N ASP A 95 -9.82 -6.75 -12.63
CA ASP A 95 -8.57 -6.02 -12.54
C ASP A 95 -8.79 -4.53 -12.85
N ASN A 96 -9.52 -4.24 -13.92
CA ASN A 96 -9.86 -2.86 -14.32
C ASN A 96 -10.65 -2.08 -13.25
N VAL A 97 -11.41 -2.74 -12.38
CA VAL A 97 -12.12 -2.13 -11.25
C VAL A 97 -11.12 -1.78 -10.16
N PHE A 98 -10.25 -2.72 -9.79
CA PHE A 98 -9.19 -2.50 -8.79
C PHE A 98 -8.28 -1.34 -9.20
N ASP A 99 -7.84 -1.29 -10.45
CA ASP A 99 -7.01 -0.19 -10.95
C ASP A 99 -7.71 1.18 -10.86
N ARG A 100 -8.99 1.25 -11.25
CA ARG A 100 -9.76 2.49 -11.11
C ARG A 100 -9.93 2.90 -9.64
N MET A 101 -10.13 1.95 -8.74
CA MET A 101 -10.25 2.22 -7.31
C MET A 101 -8.94 2.74 -6.73
N PHE A 102 -7.83 2.06 -6.99
CA PHE A 102 -6.49 2.49 -6.59
C PHE A 102 -6.20 3.92 -7.05
N ARG A 103 -6.37 4.20 -8.35
CA ARG A 103 -6.16 5.55 -8.90
C ARG A 103 -7.16 6.57 -8.35
N SER A 104 -8.37 6.16 -7.98
CA SER A 104 -9.34 7.06 -7.34
C SER A 104 -8.88 7.50 -5.96
N TYR A 105 -8.30 6.61 -5.14
CA TYR A 105 -7.69 6.99 -3.87
C TYR A 105 -6.58 8.01 -4.07
N LEU A 106 -5.68 7.77 -5.02
CA LEU A 106 -4.62 8.71 -5.37
C LEU A 106 -5.16 10.08 -5.83
N LYS A 107 -6.21 10.10 -6.65
CA LYS A 107 -6.87 11.35 -7.08
C LYS A 107 -7.52 12.09 -5.91
N ASN A 108 -8.11 11.36 -4.97
CA ASN A 108 -8.80 11.95 -3.83
C ASN A 108 -7.84 12.71 -2.90
N VAL A 109 -6.56 12.33 -2.84
CA VAL A 109 -5.53 13.11 -2.13
C VAL A 109 -5.47 14.55 -2.63
N TYR A 110 -5.48 14.76 -3.95
CA TYR A 110 -5.48 16.12 -4.52
C TYR A 110 -6.82 16.83 -4.31
N ARG A 111 -7.93 16.10 -4.44
CA ARG A 111 -9.29 16.65 -4.26
C ARG A 111 -9.54 17.15 -2.83
N ALA A 112 -9.03 16.46 -1.82
CA ALA A 112 -9.10 16.88 -0.42
C ALA A 112 -8.45 18.27 -0.19
N PHE A 113 -7.43 18.61 -0.97
CA PHE A 113 -6.80 19.94 -0.97
C PHE A 113 -7.41 20.91 -2.00
N GLY A 114 -8.54 20.57 -2.62
CA GLY A 114 -9.19 21.38 -3.65
C GLY A 114 -8.39 21.50 -4.96
N LYS A 115 -7.43 20.59 -5.20
CA LYS A 115 -6.60 20.60 -6.40
C LYS A 115 -7.12 19.62 -7.45
N LYS A 116 -6.88 19.95 -8.72
CA LYS A 116 -7.12 19.03 -9.84
C LYS A 116 -6.06 17.91 -9.79
N PRO A 117 -6.45 16.63 -9.84
CA PRO A 117 -5.50 15.53 -9.91
C PRO A 117 -4.63 15.59 -11.20
N PRO A 118 -3.35 15.20 -11.14
CA PRO A 118 -2.50 15.10 -12.31
C PRO A 118 -3.02 14.09 -13.34
N SER A 119 -2.78 14.37 -14.63
CA SER A 119 -3.28 13.53 -15.74
C SER A 119 -2.67 12.13 -15.81
N PHE A 120 -1.50 11.91 -15.20
CA PHE A 120 -0.93 10.56 -15.16
C PHE A 120 -1.84 9.59 -14.39
N LEU A 121 -2.65 10.08 -13.44
CA LEU A 121 -3.63 9.25 -12.73
C LEU A 121 -4.85 8.88 -13.59
N ASP A 122 -5.01 9.48 -14.78
CA ASP A 122 -6.04 9.08 -15.73
C ASP A 122 -5.63 7.85 -16.56
N LEU A 123 -4.32 7.62 -16.69
CA LEU A 123 -3.76 6.45 -17.36
C LEU A 123 -3.97 5.20 -16.48
N PRO A 124 -4.50 4.10 -17.02
CA PRO A 124 -4.50 2.81 -16.35
C PRO A 124 -3.08 2.36 -16.01
N VAL A 125 -2.93 1.69 -14.86
CA VAL A 125 -1.66 1.03 -14.52
C VAL A 125 -1.54 -0.34 -15.19
N MET A 126 -2.67 -1.00 -15.47
CA MET A 126 -2.75 -2.23 -16.27
C MET A 126 -3.02 -1.96 -17.73
#